data_AF-A0A3M1M815-F1
#
_entry.id   AF-A0A3M1M815-F1
#
_cell.length_a   1.000
_cell.length_b   1.000
_cell.length_c   1.000
_cell.angle_alpha   90.00
_cell.angle_beta   90.00
_cell.angle_gamma   90.00
#
_symmetry.space_group_name_H-M   'P 1'
#
loop_
_entity.id
_entity.type
_entity.pdbx_description
1 polymer ?
#
loop_
_entity_poly.entity_id
_entity_poly.type
_entity_poly.pdbx_seq_one_letter_code
_entity_poly.pdbx_strand_id
1 'polypeptide(L)'
;MKRRNRGGIGLGWLAGLVIVLACGQVAAEVVPVPDEIVAEKIAGARPRNVVFILSDDHRYDLMGFLGHPLARTPHMDALARQGAHLKNAFVTTSLCSPSRASILTGLYTFRHRVIDNQRPVPEGTIFFPQYLQAAGYTTAFIGKWHMGHVSDQPRPGFDYWLSFKGQGAYYPPNDQYTLNENGRR
;
A
#
# COMPACT_ATOMS: atom_id res chain seq x y z
N MET A 1 -16.63 -84.45 38.35
CA MET A 1 -15.74 -83.86 39.38
C MET A 1 -14.96 -82.70 38.76
N LYS A 2 -15.17 -81.49 39.30
CA LYS A 2 -14.54 -80.17 39.02
C LYS A 2 -13.49 -80.08 37.89
N ARG A 3 -13.70 -79.17 36.94
CA ARG A 3 -12.95 -77.90 36.82
C ARG A 3 -13.62 -76.92 35.85
N ARG A 4 -13.71 -75.68 36.29
CA ARG A 4 -14.24 -74.48 35.64
C ARG A 4 -13.04 -73.60 35.25
N ASN A 5 -13.29 -72.61 34.40
CA ASN A 5 -12.45 -71.43 34.05
C ASN A 5 -11.47 -71.65 32.86
N ARG A 6 -11.30 -70.78 31.86
CA ARG A 6 -11.49 -69.31 31.69
C ARG A 6 -11.86 -69.04 30.21
N GLY A 7 -12.80 -68.17 29.86
CA GLY A 7 -12.55 -66.72 29.77
C GLY A 7 -11.92 -66.34 28.42
N GLY A 8 -12.69 -66.40 27.32
CA GLY A 8 -12.28 -65.92 26.00
C GLY A 8 -12.50 -64.41 25.90
N ILE A 9 -11.41 -63.67 25.67
CA ILE A 9 -11.38 -62.22 25.55
C ILE A 9 -11.86 -61.84 24.15
N GLY A 10 -12.99 -61.14 24.06
CA GLY A 10 -13.49 -60.55 22.81
C GLY A 10 -12.58 -59.42 22.35
N LEU A 11 -12.00 -59.58 21.16
CA LEU A 11 -11.21 -58.55 20.50
C LEU A 11 -12.18 -57.53 19.88
N GLY A 12 -12.43 -56.44 20.62
CA GLY A 12 -13.21 -55.31 20.13
C GLY A 12 -12.48 -54.60 18.99
N TRP A 13 -13.15 -54.45 17.85
CA TRP A 13 -12.69 -53.66 16.72
C TRP A 13 -12.73 -52.17 17.09
N LEU A 14 -11.58 -51.58 17.39
CA LEU A 14 -11.42 -50.13 17.45
C LEU A 14 -11.43 -49.59 16.01
N ALA A 15 -12.59 -49.14 15.55
CA ALA A 15 -12.69 -48.34 14.34
C ALA A 15 -12.00 -47.00 14.55
N GLY A 16 -10.75 -46.88 14.08
CA GLY A 16 -10.04 -45.61 14.03
C GLY A 16 -10.70 -44.67 13.03
N LEU A 17 -11.29 -43.59 13.51
CA LEU A 17 -11.82 -42.50 12.69
C LEU A 17 -10.64 -41.69 12.14
N VAL A 18 -10.25 -41.95 10.89
CA VAL A 18 -9.28 -41.11 10.18
C VAL A 18 -10.01 -39.84 9.73
N ILE A 19 -9.79 -38.74 10.45
CA ILE A 19 -10.20 -37.41 9.98
C ILE A 19 -9.22 -37.00 8.89
N VAL A 20 -9.64 -37.20 7.63
CA VAL A 20 -8.97 -36.59 6.49
C VAL A 20 -9.28 -35.09 6.53
N LEU A 21 -8.36 -34.30 7.05
CA LEU A 21 -8.32 -32.86 6.85
C LEU A 21 -8.08 -32.62 5.35
N ALA A 22 -9.16 -32.52 4.58
CA ALA A 22 -9.11 -32.01 3.23
C ALA A 22 -8.72 -30.52 3.32
N CYS A 23 -7.41 -30.26 3.27
CA CYS A 23 -6.87 -28.94 3.04
C CYS A 23 -7.31 -28.55 1.62
N GLY A 24 -8.46 -27.87 1.51
CA GLY A 24 -8.93 -27.33 0.24
C GLY A 24 -7.85 -26.45 -0.32
N GLN A 25 -7.31 -26.83 -1.48
CA GLN A 25 -6.42 -25.98 -2.25
C GLN A 25 -7.24 -24.77 -2.69
N VAL A 26 -7.22 -23.71 -1.91
CA VAL A 26 -7.56 -22.39 -2.43
C VAL A 26 -6.38 -22.04 -3.33
N ALA A 27 -6.50 -22.39 -4.61
CA ALA A 27 -5.62 -21.85 -5.62
C ALA A 27 -5.76 -20.33 -5.51
N ALA A 28 -4.70 -19.67 -5.03
CA ALA A 28 -4.63 -18.22 -5.07
C ALA A 28 -4.61 -17.84 -6.55
N GLU A 29 -5.78 -17.55 -7.10
CA GLU A 29 -5.92 -17.09 -8.46
C GLU A 29 -5.11 -15.80 -8.61
N VAL A 30 -4.22 -15.76 -9.59
CA VAL A 30 -3.43 -14.56 -9.87
C VAL A 30 -4.41 -13.51 -10.37
N VAL A 31 -4.82 -12.59 -9.50
CA VAL A 31 -5.65 -11.46 -9.89
C VAL A 31 -4.84 -10.64 -10.91
N PRO A 32 -5.28 -10.57 -12.18
CA PRO A 32 -4.60 -9.74 -13.17
C PRO A 32 -4.68 -8.28 -12.76
N VAL A 33 -3.74 -7.46 -13.22
CA VAL A 33 -3.91 -6.01 -13.10
C VAL A 33 -5.14 -5.67 -13.95
N PRO A 34 -6.19 -5.06 -13.38
CA PRO A 34 -7.40 -4.78 -14.13
C PRO A 34 -7.10 -3.72 -15.21
N ASP A 35 -7.63 -3.94 -16.41
CA ASP A 35 -7.52 -2.98 -17.52
C ASP A 35 -8.57 -1.86 -17.41
N GLU A 36 -9.62 -2.07 -16.60
CA GLU A 36 -10.72 -1.12 -16.37
C GLU A 36 -10.96 -0.90 -14.88
N ILE A 37 -11.46 0.29 -14.54
CA ILE A 37 -11.78 0.70 -13.17
C ILE A 37 -13.27 0.54 -12.94
N VAL A 38 -13.67 -0.50 -12.20
CA VAL A 38 -15.05 -0.69 -11.77
C VAL A 38 -15.13 -0.42 -10.26
N ALA A 39 -15.77 0.68 -9.88
CA ALA A 39 -15.97 1.03 -8.48
C ALA A 39 -17.30 0.47 -7.97
N GLU A 40 -17.23 -0.53 -7.09
CA GLU A 40 -18.40 -1.07 -6.42
C GLU A 40 -18.75 -0.22 -5.19
N LYS A 41 -20.02 0.24 -5.11
CA LYS A 41 -20.52 0.94 -3.92
C LYS A 41 -21.00 -0.07 -2.89
N ILE A 42 -20.43 -0.03 -1.70
CA ILE A 42 -20.90 -0.81 -0.56
C ILE A 42 -22.20 -0.18 -0.04
N ALA A 43 -23.30 -0.94 -0.10
CA ALA A 43 -24.61 -0.47 0.36
C ALA A 43 -24.57 -0.06 1.84
N GLY A 44 -25.14 1.11 2.15
CA GLY A 44 -25.18 1.66 3.52
C GLY A 44 -23.85 2.21 4.05
N ALA A 45 -22.74 2.10 3.31
CA ALA A 45 -21.48 2.69 3.71
C ALA A 45 -21.47 4.19 3.45
N ARG A 46 -21.08 4.98 4.46
CA ARG A 46 -20.83 6.42 4.31
C ARG A 46 -19.39 6.65 3.79
N PRO A 47 -19.19 7.37 2.68
CA PRO A 47 -17.87 7.77 2.21
C PRO A 47 -17.09 8.53 3.30
N ARG A 48 -15.78 8.27 3.40
CA ARG A 48 -14.88 8.94 4.36
C ARG A 48 -13.83 9.73 3.60
N ASN A 49 -13.50 10.91 4.09
CA ASN A 49 -12.34 11.64 3.56
C ASN A 49 -11.05 10.86 3.88
N VAL A 50 -10.16 10.78 2.90
CA VAL A 50 -8.86 10.12 3.03
C VAL A 50 -7.78 11.16 2.80
N VAL A 51 -6.85 11.29 3.76
CA VAL A 51 -5.65 12.12 3.62
C VAL A 51 -4.45 11.19 3.74
N PHE A 52 -3.72 11.02 2.64
CA PHE A 52 -2.51 10.21 2.61
C PHE A 52 -1.28 11.10 2.71
N ILE A 53 -0.52 10.96 3.80
CA ILE A 53 0.69 11.73 4.06
C ILE A 53 1.89 10.81 3.90
N LEU A 54 2.79 11.15 2.99
CA LEU A 54 4.03 10.43 2.73
C LEU A 54 5.23 11.34 2.95
N SER A 55 6.03 11.04 3.97
CA SER A 55 7.34 11.65 4.16
C SER A 55 8.39 11.00 3.23
N ASP A 56 9.48 11.72 2.96
CA ASP A 56 10.59 11.23 2.14
C ASP A 56 11.85 11.09 2.99
N ASP A 57 12.57 9.97 2.82
CA ASP A 57 13.77 9.59 3.58
C ASP A 57 13.62 9.65 5.13
N HIS A 58 12.39 9.65 5.64
CA HIS A 58 12.14 9.60 7.07
C HIS A 58 12.38 8.18 7.59
N ARG A 59 13.44 8.03 8.38
CA ARG A 59 13.75 6.77 9.06
C ARG A 59 12.63 6.33 10.01
N TYR A 60 12.41 5.01 10.07
CA TYR A 60 11.39 4.38 10.90
C TYR A 60 11.55 4.67 12.40
N ASP A 61 12.76 4.96 12.89
CA ASP A 61 13.07 5.17 14.30
C ASP A 61 13.15 6.65 14.73
N LEU A 62 12.98 7.59 13.79
CA LEU A 62 13.11 9.03 14.03
C LEU A 62 11.77 9.66 14.46
N MET A 63 11.15 9.12 15.51
CA MET A 63 9.85 9.60 16.03
C MET A 63 9.83 9.55 17.57
N GLY A 64 9.18 10.54 18.18
CA GLY A 64 9.09 10.70 19.64
C GLY A 64 8.39 9.53 20.31
N PHE A 65 7.27 9.04 19.74
CA PHE A 65 6.55 7.88 20.29
C PHE A 65 7.33 6.56 20.25
N LEU A 66 8.41 6.49 19.46
CA LEU A 66 9.35 5.36 19.44
C LEU A 66 10.52 5.51 20.42
N GLY A 67 10.56 6.60 21.19
CA GLY A 67 11.59 6.86 22.19
C GLY A 67 12.86 7.51 21.63
N HIS A 68 12.82 8.10 20.43
CA HIS A 68 14.00 8.78 19.89
C HIS A 68 14.41 9.97 20.79
N PRO A 69 15.68 10.08 21.21
CA PRO A 69 16.08 11.02 22.26
C PRO A 69 15.98 12.50 21.88
N LEU A 70 15.97 12.80 20.58
CA LEU A 70 16.01 14.17 20.06
C LEU A 70 14.80 14.54 19.19
N ALA A 71 14.02 13.56 18.72
CA ALA A 71 12.97 13.85 17.74
C ALA A 71 11.77 14.46 18.44
N ARG A 72 11.33 15.64 17.99
CA ARG A 72 10.12 16.30 18.49
C ARG A 72 9.03 16.21 17.42
N THR A 73 8.21 15.17 17.51
CA THR A 73 7.17 14.87 16.50
C THR A 73 5.76 14.84 17.10
N PRO A 74 5.32 15.90 17.82
CA PRO A 74 4.09 15.85 18.63
C PRO A 74 2.83 15.48 17.83
N HIS A 75 2.75 15.88 16.56
CA HIS A 75 1.62 15.54 15.69
C HIS A 75 1.66 14.08 15.22
N MET A 76 2.83 13.53 14.91
CA MET A 76 2.95 12.10 14.57
C MET A 76 2.70 11.22 15.80
N ASP A 77 3.19 11.66 16.96
CA ASP A 77 2.95 10.98 18.23
C ASP A 77 1.45 10.99 18.60
N ALA A 78 0.73 12.07 18.28
CA ALA A 78 -0.72 12.14 18.41
C ALA A 78 -1.43 11.17 17.46
N LEU A 79 -1.03 11.10 16.19
CA LEU A 79 -1.57 10.14 15.22
C LEU A 79 -1.35 8.68 15.69
N ALA A 80 -0.16 8.36 16.19
CA ALA A 80 0.14 7.02 16.72
C ALA A 80 -0.72 6.68 17.95
N ARG A 81 -0.94 7.64 18.86
CA ARG A 81 -1.74 7.45 20.08
C ARG A 81 -3.25 7.37 19.81
N GLN A 82 -3.74 8.06 18.79
CA GLN A 82 -5.17 8.14 18.45
C GLN A 82 -5.58 7.20 17.32
N GLY A 83 -4.62 6.50 16.72
CA GLY A 83 -4.82 5.62 15.57
C GLY A 83 -4.16 4.27 15.76
N ALA A 84 -3.62 3.73 14.66
CA ALA A 84 -2.91 2.48 14.64
C ALA A 84 -1.47 2.68 14.17
N HIS A 85 -0.52 2.02 14.82
CA HIS A 85 0.89 1.98 14.41
C HIS A 85 1.26 0.59 13.91
N LEU A 86 1.72 0.49 12.67
CA LEU A 86 2.18 -0.75 12.07
C LEU A 86 3.68 -0.91 12.30
N LYS A 87 4.06 -1.67 13.35
CA LYS A 87 5.46 -1.93 13.71
C LYS A 87 6.26 -2.57 12.56
N ASN A 88 5.61 -3.37 11.74
CA ASN A 88 6.21 -4.15 10.66
C ASN A 88 5.63 -3.72 9.30
N ALA A 89 5.79 -2.44 8.96
CA ALA A 89 5.44 -1.90 7.64
C ALA A 89 6.72 -1.75 6.80
N PHE A 90 6.77 -2.42 5.64
CA PHE A 90 7.94 -2.46 4.77
C PHE A 90 7.61 -1.95 3.37
N VAL A 91 8.56 -1.25 2.76
CA VAL A 91 8.50 -0.92 1.33
C VAL A 91 8.97 -2.12 0.52
N THR A 92 8.41 -2.29 -0.69
CA THR A 92 8.83 -3.33 -1.63
C THR A 92 10.18 -3.02 -2.28
N THR A 93 10.56 -1.74 -2.34
CA THR A 93 11.85 -1.27 -2.86
C THR A 93 12.24 0.01 -2.13
N SER A 94 13.44 0.04 -1.54
CA SER A 94 13.97 1.18 -0.78
C SER A 94 14.57 2.26 -1.68
N LEU A 95 13.81 2.71 -2.67
CA LEU A 95 14.15 3.79 -3.59
C LEU A 95 12.91 4.64 -3.91
N CYS A 96 13.07 5.96 -4.01
CA CYS A 96 11.95 6.92 -4.06
C CYS A 96 10.89 6.57 -5.12
N SER A 97 11.29 6.48 -6.39
CA SER A 97 10.32 6.33 -7.50
C SER A 97 9.67 4.94 -7.54
N PRO A 98 10.41 3.83 -7.40
CA PRO A 98 9.80 2.51 -7.29
C PRO A 98 8.85 2.38 -6.09
N SER A 99 9.24 2.92 -4.93
CA SER A 99 8.39 2.91 -3.72
C SER A 99 7.09 3.68 -3.93
N ARG A 100 7.17 4.91 -4.47
CA ARG A 100 5.98 5.73 -4.81
C ARG A 100 5.08 5.03 -5.83
N ALA A 101 5.66 4.42 -6.86
CA ALA A 101 4.91 3.64 -7.84
C ALA A 101 4.19 2.45 -7.18
N SER A 102 4.85 1.72 -6.28
CA SER A 102 4.23 0.63 -5.54
C SER A 102 3.08 1.11 -4.65
N ILE A 103 3.24 2.25 -3.96
CA ILE A 103 2.16 2.86 -3.15
C ILE A 103 0.97 3.26 -4.03
N LEU A 104 1.23 3.91 -5.17
CA LEU A 104 0.17 4.46 -6.02
C LEU A 104 -0.56 3.38 -6.82
N THR A 105 0.09 2.27 -7.15
CA THR A 105 -0.48 1.19 -7.98
C THR A 105 -0.91 -0.03 -7.16
N GLY A 106 -0.39 -0.21 -5.95
CA GLY A 106 -0.54 -1.45 -5.18
C GLY A 106 0.27 -2.63 -5.73
N LEU A 107 1.18 -2.39 -6.68
CA LEU A 107 1.93 -3.43 -7.39
C LEU A 107 3.41 -3.46 -6.97
N TYR A 108 4.07 -4.59 -7.18
CA TYR A 108 5.52 -4.69 -7.07
C TYR A 108 6.24 -4.12 -8.30
N THR A 109 7.51 -3.77 -8.13
CA THR A 109 8.40 -3.20 -9.16
C THR A 109 8.40 -3.95 -10.49
N PHE A 110 8.34 -5.29 -10.48
CA PHE A 110 8.30 -6.09 -11.71
C PHE A 110 6.98 -5.96 -12.50
N ARG A 111 5.89 -5.50 -11.86
CA ARG A 111 4.58 -5.30 -12.49
C ARG A 111 4.40 -3.87 -12.98
N HIS A 112 4.67 -2.86 -12.13
CA HIS A 112 4.52 -1.45 -12.53
C HIS A 112 5.72 -0.91 -13.34
N ARG A 113 6.84 -1.65 -13.42
CA ARG A 113 8.01 -1.37 -14.26
C ARG A 113 8.72 -0.04 -14.03
N VAL A 114 8.51 0.64 -12.90
CA VAL A 114 9.32 1.80 -12.46
C VAL A 114 10.45 1.25 -11.60
N ILE A 115 11.58 0.95 -12.22
CA ILE A 115 12.66 0.14 -11.62
C ILE A 115 13.78 0.97 -10.97
N ASP A 116 13.87 2.25 -11.33
CA ASP A 116 14.85 3.21 -10.81
C ASP A 116 14.21 4.61 -10.72
N ASN A 117 15.00 5.63 -10.36
CA ASN A 117 14.51 7.02 -10.27
C ASN A 117 14.41 7.74 -11.61
N GLN A 118 14.99 7.18 -12.68
CA GLN A 118 15.07 7.80 -13.99
C GLN A 118 13.88 7.43 -14.88
N ARG A 119 13.39 6.20 -14.71
CA ARG A 119 12.39 5.61 -15.58
C ARG A 119 11.02 6.28 -15.38
N PRO A 120 10.42 6.82 -16.45
CA PRO A 120 9.07 7.35 -16.38
C PRO A 120 8.05 6.22 -16.13
N VAL A 121 6.90 6.60 -15.57
CA VAL A 121 5.76 5.70 -15.44
C VAL A 121 5.35 5.18 -16.83
N PRO A 122 5.18 3.86 -17.02
CA PRO A 122 4.63 3.32 -18.26
C PRO A 122 3.25 3.90 -18.58
N GLU A 123 2.99 4.15 -19.86
CA GLU A 123 1.67 4.56 -20.34
C GLU A 123 0.60 3.54 -19.93
N GLY A 124 -0.61 4.02 -19.63
CA GLY A 124 -1.73 3.19 -19.18
C GLY A 124 -1.64 2.71 -17.73
N THR A 125 -0.59 3.09 -16.96
CA THR A 125 -0.52 2.74 -15.54
C THR A 125 -1.67 3.40 -14.77
N ILE A 126 -2.47 2.57 -14.09
CA ILE A 126 -3.59 3.02 -13.26
C ILE A 126 -3.12 3.24 -11.82
N PHE A 127 -3.47 4.38 -11.24
CA PHE A 127 -3.21 4.69 -9.83
C PHE A 127 -4.48 4.61 -8.97
N PHE A 128 -4.35 4.31 -7.67
CA PHE A 128 -5.45 4.25 -6.70
C PHE A 128 -6.36 5.50 -6.72
N PRO A 129 -5.86 6.74 -6.96
CA PRO A 129 -6.72 7.92 -7.03
C PRO A 129 -7.73 7.90 -8.19
N GLN A 130 -7.43 7.18 -9.29
CA GLN A 130 -8.41 6.99 -10.36
C GLN A 130 -9.59 6.11 -9.91
N TYR A 131 -9.34 5.11 -9.04
CA TYR A 131 -10.43 4.33 -8.42
C TYR A 131 -11.26 5.20 -7.49
N LEU A 132 -10.63 6.13 -6.76
CA LEU A 132 -11.34 7.09 -5.91
C LEU A 132 -12.22 8.04 -6.75
N GLN A 133 -11.70 8.57 -7.86
CA GLN A 133 -12.49 9.38 -8.79
C GLN A 133 -13.69 8.61 -9.35
N ALA A 134 -13.49 7.36 -9.78
CA ALA A 134 -14.58 6.49 -10.25
C ALA A 134 -15.64 6.23 -9.16
N ALA A 135 -15.24 6.21 -7.88
CA ALA A 135 -16.15 6.10 -6.74
C ALA A 135 -16.84 7.43 -6.35
N GLY A 136 -16.50 8.55 -7.02
CA GLY A 136 -17.09 9.87 -6.81
C GLY A 136 -16.33 10.77 -5.84
N TYR A 137 -15.07 10.47 -5.53
CA TYR A 137 -14.22 11.36 -4.73
C TYR A 137 -13.59 12.45 -5.60
N THR A 138 -13.51 13.66 -5.04
CA THR A 138 -12.56 14.68 -5.52
C THR A 138 -11.16 14.34 -5.00
N THR A 139 -10.16 14.37 -5.87
CA THR A 139 -8.79 13.96 -5.54
C THR A 139 -7.80 15.10 -5.76
N ALA A 140 -6.75 15.14 -4.93
CA ALA A 140 -5.69 16.13 -5.03
C ALA A 140 -4.32 15.50 -4.80
N PHE A 141 -3.33 15.95 -5.56
CA PHE A 141 -1.92 15.63 -5.34
C PHE A 141 -1.14 16.90 -5.03
N ILE A 142 -0.39 16.87 -3.93
CA ILE A 142 0.46 18.00 -3.52
C ILE A 142 1.83 17.46 -3.11
N GLY A 143 2.88 17.92 -3.78
CA GLY A 143 4.26 17.63 -3.43
C GLY A 143 5.00 16.80 -4.48
N LYS A 144 5.74 15.79 -4.03
CA LYS A 144 6.78 15.13 -4.82
C LYS A 144 6.27 13.91 -5.59
N TRP A 145 6.16 14.03 -6.92
CA TRP A 145 5.81 12.91 -7.80
C TRP A 145 7.02 11.99 -8.08
N HIS A 146 8.08 12.59 -8.62
CA HIS A 146 9.42 12.03 -8.78
C HIS A 146 9.57 10.73 -9.62
N MET A 147 8.52 10.18 -10.25
CA MET A 147 8.67 9.08 -11.21
C MET A 147 9.05 9.59 -12.61
N GLY A 148 10.35 9.81 -12.79
CA GLY A 148 10.97 10.43 -13.97
C GLY A 148 11.36 11.90 -13.73
N HIS A 149 12.32 12.41 -14.51
CA HIS A 149 12.92 13.74 -14.28
C HIS A 149 12.36 14.87 -15.15
N VAL A 150 11.73 14.53 -16.27
CA VAL A 150 11.46 15.50 -17.34
C VAL A 150 10.16 16.28 -17.17
N SER A 151 9.18 15.71 -16.47
CA SER A 151 7.82 16.27 -16.41
C SER A 151 7.21 16.22 -15.02
N ASP A 152 6.68 17.36 -14.59
CA ASP A 152 5.82 17.56 -13.43
C ASP A 152 4.37 17.89 -13.82
N GLN A 153 3.99 17.58 -15.07
CA GLN A 153 2.63 17.77 -15.55
C GLN A 153 1.63 16.93 -14.74
N PRO A 154 0.36 17.37 -14.65
CA PRO A 154 -0.70 16.63 -13.98
C PRO A 154 -0.77 15.17 -14.41
N ARG A 155 -1.08 14.31 -13.46
CA ARG A 155 -1.21 12.86 -13.68
C ARG A 155 -2.68 12.44 -13.56
N PRO A 156 -3.08 11.37 -14.26
CA PRO A 156 -4.43 10.82 -14.12
C PRO A 156 -4.76 10.52 -12.66
N GLY A 157 -6.03 10.69 -12.28
CA GLY A 157 -6.49 10.40 -10.93
C GLY A 157 -6.51 11.60 -9.99
N PHE A 158 -6.17 12.81 -10.43
CA PHE A 158 -6.11 14.00 -9.59
C PHE A 158 -6.84 15.20 -10.22
N ASP A 159 -7.88 15.70 -9.56
CA ASP A 159 -8.61 16.92 -9.95
C ASP A 159 -7.79 18.19 -9.68
N TYR A 160 -6.97 18.16 -8.62
CA TYR A 160 -6.04 19.22 -8.29
C TYR A 160 -4.60 18.69 -8.23
N TRP A 161 -3.68 19.42 -8.85
CA TRP A 161 -2.28 19.06 -8.95
C TRP A 161 -1.38 20.23 -8.57
N LEU A 162 -0.52 20.02 -7.59
CA LEU A 162 0.56 20.94 -7.24
C LEU A 162 1.87 20.15 -7.06
N SER A 163 2.81 20.28 -8.00
CA SER A 163 4.05 19.49 -7.97
C SER A 163 5.27 20.24 -8.54
N PHE A 164 6.39 19.55 -8.62
CA PHE A 164 7.66 20.04 -9.15
C PHE A 164 8.42 18.91 -9.85
N LYS A 165 9.37 19.27 -10.73
CA LYS A 165 10.13 18.31 -11.54
C LYS A 165 11.13 17.52 -10.71
N GLY A 166 11.22 16.22 -11.01
CA GLY A 166 12.22 15.31 -10.44
C GLY A 166 12.19 15.27 -8.92
N GLN A 167 13.39 15.33 -8.31
CA GLN A 167 13.56 15.32 -6.85
C GLN A 167 13.07 16.63 -6.18
N GLY A 168 12.93 17.70 -6.95
CA GLY A 168 12.76 19.06 -6.45
C GLY A 168 14.08 19.71 -6.02
N ALA A 169 13.99 20.97 -5.62
CA ALA A 169 15.08 21.73 -4.99
C ALA A 169 14.68 22.08 -3.56
N TYR A 170 15.61 21.93 -2.61
CA TYR A 170 15.38 22.29 -1.20
C TYR A 170 15.17 23.80 -1.02
N TYR A 171 15.93 24.59 -1.79
CA TYR A 171 15.80 26.03 -1.88
C TYR A 171 15.40 26.42 -3.30
N PRO A 172 14.66 27.52 -3.50
CA PRO A 172 14.40 28.06 -4.82
C PRO A 172 15.74 28.33 -5.54
N PRO A 173 16.03 27.68 -6.69
CA PRO A 173 17.28 27.87 -7.42
C PRO A 173 17.39 29.27 -8.06
N ASN A 174 16.26 29.98 -8.20
CA ASN A 174 16.17 31.37 -8.68
C ASN A 174 14.79 31.96 -8.33
N ASP A 175 14.63 33.26 -8.55
CA ASP A 175 13.40 34.02 -8.25
C ASP A 175 12.19 33.61 -9.12
N GLN A 176 12.44 32.90 -10.22
CA GLN A 176 11.40 32.40 -11.13
C GLN A 176 10.95 30.97 -10.78
N TYR A 177 11.50 30.36 -9.72
CA TYR A 177 11.15 29.00 -9.36
C TYR A 177 9.73 28.94 -8.77
N THR A 178 8.81 28.44 -9.58
CA THR A 178 7.43 28.16 -9.18
C THR A 178 7.14 26.66 -9.19
N LEU A 179 6.08 26.29 -8.47
CA LEU A 179 5.47 24.96 -8.54
C LEU A 179 4.56 24.89 -9.77
N ASN A 180 4.41 23.70 -10.33
CA ASN A 180 3.43 23.45 -11.36
C ASN A 180 2.05 23.26 -10.69
N GLU A 181 1.16 24.22 -10.89
CA GLU A 181 -0.24 24.16 -10.46
C GLU A 181 -1.13 23.87 -11.67
N ASN A 182 -1.76 22.69 -11.69
CA ASN A 182 -2.67 22.26 -12.76
C ASN A 182 -2.13 22.46 -14.19
N GLY A 183 -0.82 22.25 -14.39
CA GLY A 183 -0.13 22.38 -15.67
C GLY A 183 0.43 23.77 -15.96
N ARG A 184 0.32 24.73 -15.03
CA ARG A 184 0.73 26.14 -15.19
C ARG A 184 1.84 26.51 -14.21
N ARG A 185 2.70 27.47 -14.60
CA ARG A 185 3.85 27.97 -13.84
C ARG A 185 3.96 29.48 -13.93
#